data_AF-A0A097IUM8-F1
#
_entry.id   AF-A0A097IUM8-F1
#
_cell.length_a   1.000
_cell.length_b   1.000
_cell.length_c   1.000
_cell.angle_alpha   90.00
_cell.angle_beta   90.00
_cell.angle_gamma   90.00
#
_symmetry.space_group_name_H-M   'P 1'
#
loop_
_entity.id
_entity.type
_entity.pdbx_description
1 polymer ?
#
loop_
_entity_poly.entity_id
_entity_poly.type
_entity_poly.pdbx_seq_one_letter_code
_entity_poly.pdbx_strand_id
1 'polypeptide(L)'
;MATLKVVVTGGAGQIAYSLVPLIARGLVFGPGVRVHLRLLDIPPAANALEGVAMEVQDSLFSTVLDGVLATTDEGKAFDGAQVAILLGGFPRRPGMERGDLIGKNASIMKRMGEALERYACHNCKVVVVANPAPTNCLVLSSHAPSLPRRNISCLSRLDHDRMVGMLLHEANRRLSAPVSAGSGDAGARGWRRLGPADVRGACVWGNHSNSQVPDASAVEFLIDGSWVPAVSVIGDSGWLDLSTSTPQGGRVLEGEVSGLAEAVRGRGAAVLGARKLSSAMSAANAIAGHLSDWLAPAAVSVSPSPAVSMGVASDGNPFGVPEGLFCSFPVHCGGDGEWAFAEGYRLPEETERQLEASIAELREEKSIVSEMLGDGAAAGGSPTSSFIASSVAPGHPSAAPVSSL
;
A
#
# COMPACT_ATOMS: atom_id res chain seq x y z
N MET A 1 9.30 -25.91 12.83
CA MET A 1 9.42 -24.43 12.79
C MET A 1 8.57 -23.86 13.91
N ALA A 2 8.97 -22.72 14.48
CA ALA A 2 8.15 -22.02 15.47
C ALA A 2 6.86 -21.48 14.81
N THR A 3 5.75 -21.55 15.53
CA THR A 3 4.44 -21.04 15.10
C THR A 3 4.46 -19.51 14.99
N LEU A 4 4.07 -18.98 13.82
CA LEU A 4 3.96 -17.55 13.57
C LEU A 4 2.72 -16.98 14.29
N LYS A 5 2.93 -16.01 15.19
CA LYS A 5 1.82 -15.30 15.86
C LYS A 5 1.34 -14.12 14.99
N VAL A 6 0.12 -14.24 14.45
CA VAL A 6 -0.47 -13.26 13.52
C VAL A 6 -1.68 -12.59 14.15
N VAL A 7 -1.62 -11.28 14.32
CA VAL A 7 -2.72 -10.46 14.86
C VAL A 7 -3.54 -9.88 13.71
N VAL A 8 -4.87 -9.99 13.79
CA VAL A 8 -5.81 -9.30 12.90
C VAL A 8 -6.75 -8.47 13.75
N THR A 9 -6.68 -7.14 13.63
CA THR A 9 -7.63 -6.25 14.32
C THR A 9 -8.90 -6.07 13.50
N GLY A 10 -10.01 -5.71 14.15
CA GLY A 10 -11.32 -5.73 13.50
C GLY A 10 -11.71 -7.16 13.09
N GLY A 11 -11.37 -8.14 13.94
CA GLY A 11 -11.48 -9.57 13.66
C GLY A 11 -12.91 -10.05 13.38
N ALA A 12 -13.93 -9.34 13.85
CA ALA A 12 -15.34 -9.61 13.56
C ALA A 12 -15.81 -8.94 12.25
N GLY A 13 -14.95 -8.14 11.61
CA GLY A 13 -15.27 -7.40 10.39
C GLY A 13 -15.26 -8.25 9.11
N GLN A 14 -15.92 -7.76 8.07
CA GLN A 14 -16.08 -8.47 6.79
C GLN A 14 -14.74 -8.75 6.06
N ILE A 15 -13.77 -7.84 6.18
CA ILE A 15 -12.43 -8.05 5.60
C ILE A 15 -11.72 -9.18 6.34
N ALA A 16 -11.74 -9.19 7.68
CA ALA A 16 -11.18 -10.27 8.48
C ALA A 16 -11.84 -11.61 8.12
N TYR A 17 -13.17 -11.65 8.05
CA TYR A 17 -13.94 -12.84 7.68
C TYR A 17 -13.52 -13.42 6.31
N SER A 18 -13.17 -12.56 5.34
CA SER A 18 -12.66 -13.00 4.03
C SER A 18 -11.17 -13.37 4.04
N LEU A 19 -10.38 -12.76 4.93
CA LEU A 19 -8.92 -12.94 5.01
C LEU A 19 -8.52 -14.18 5.81
N VAL A 20 -9.25 -14.50 6.88
CA VAL A 20 -8.92 -15.61 7.79
C VAL A 20 -8.75 -16.94 7.05
N PRO A 21 -9.63 -17.36 6.11
CA PRO A 21 -9.41 -18.58 5.34
C PRO A 21 -8.17 -18.55 4.45
N LEU A 22 -7.74 -17.38 3.96
CA LEU A 22 -6.52 -17.25 3.16
C LEU A 22 -5.27 -17.51 4.02
N ILE A 23 -5.24 -16.92 5.22
CA ILE A 23 -4.18 -17.17 6.20
C ILE A 23 -4.19 -18.63 6.62
N ALA A 24 -5.35 -19.15 7.04
CA ALA A 24 -5.48 -20.47 7.63
C ALA A 24 -5.31 -21.62 6.62
N ARG A 25 -5.35 -21.35 5.30
CA ARG A 25 -4.99 -22.32 4.25
C ARG A 25 -3.54 -22.21 3.79
N GLY A 26 -2.75 -21.30 4.36
CA GLY A 26 -1.35 -21.10 4.00
C GLY A 26 -1.15 -20.34 2.69
N LEU A 27 -2.17 -19.61 2.20
CA LEU A 27 -2.08 -18.80 0.99
C LEU A 27 -1.39 -17.45 1.21
N VAL A 28 -1.12 -17.09 2.47
CA VAL A 28 -0.43 -15.85 2.83
C VAL A 28 1.04 -16.09 3.18
N PHE A 29 1.32 -17.03 4.07
CA PHE A 29 2.68 -17.29 4.58
C PHE A 29 3.31 -18.55 3.99
N GLY A 30 2.60 -19.24 3.09
CA GLY A 30 3.01 -20.52 2.52
C GLY A 30 2.46 -21.72 3.31
N PRO A 31 2.24 -22.88 2.64
CA PRO A 31 1.59 -24.05 3.23
C PRO A 31 2.43 -24.75 4.32
N GLY A 32 3.74 -24.45 4.40
CA GLY A 32 4.65 -25.00 5.40
C GLY A 32 4.78 -24.16 6.67
N VAL A 33 4.17 -22.97 6.72
CA VAL A 33 4.27 -22.07 7.88
C VAL A 33 3.08 -22.27 8.80
N ARG A 34 3.35 -22.66 10.05
CA ARG A 34 2.34 -22.80 11.09
C ARG A 34 1.95 -21.44 11.64
N VAL A 35 0.66 -21.20 11.89
CA VAL A 35 0.11 -19.91 12.34
C VAL A 35 -0.72 -20.09 13.61
N HIS A 36 -0.52 -19.20 14.57
CA HIS A 36 -1.47 -18.94 15.65
C HIS A 36 -2.17 -17.62 15.35
N LEU A 37 -3.45 -17.71 14.98
CA LEU A 37 -4.25 -16.56 14.59
C LEU A 37 -4.83 -15.88 15.83
N ARG A 38 -4.66 -14.57 15.92
CA ARG A 38 -5.12 -13.76 17.05
C ARG A 38 -6.05 -12.67 16.55
N LEU A 39 -7.34 -12.86 16.75
CA LEU A 39 -8.38 -11.92 16.34
C LEU A 39 -8.65 -10.95 17.48
N LEU A 40 -8.38 -9.66 17.23
CA LEU A 40 -8.65 -8.57 18.16
C LEU A 40 -9.83 -7.75 17.66
N ASP A 41 -10.78 -7.46 18.55
CA ASP A 41 -11.85 -6.49 18.27
C ASP A 41 -12.23 -5.69 19.52
N ILE A 42 -13.09 -4.70 19.37
CA ILE A 42 -13.59 -3.89 20.47
C ILE A 42 -14.59 -4.68 21.33
N PRO A 43 -14.75 -4.35 22.63
CA PRO A 43 -15.72 -5.03 23.52
C PRO A 43 -17.15 -5.18 22.95
N PRO A 44 -17.73 -4.18 22.25
CA PRO A 44 -19.05 -4.33 21.62
C PRO A 44 -19.13 -5.42 20.54
N ALA A 45 -18.01 -5.82 19.94
CA ALA A 45 -17.95 -6.84 18.90
C ALA A 45 -17.59 -8.24 19.44
N ALA A 46 -17.43 -8.40 20.76
CA ALA A 46 -16.92 -9.63 21.37
C ALA A 46 -17.73 -10.88 20.99
N ASN A 47 -19.07 -10.80 20.99
CA ASN A 47 -19.92 -11.93 20.62
C ASN A 47 -19.76 -12.31 19.13
N ALA A 48 -19.71 -11.31 18.24
CA ALA A 48 -19.47 -11.57 16.81
C ALA A 48 -18.07 -12.16 16.58
N LEU A 49 -17.07 -11.69 17.32
CA LEU A 49 -15.70 -12.19 17.28
C LEU A 49 -15.60 -13.65 17.73
N GLU A 50 -16.32 -14.02 18.80
CA GLU A 50 -16.45 -15.41 19.25
C GLU A 50 -17.13 -16.28 18.18
N GLY A 51 -18.16 -15.75 17.50
CA GLY A 51 -18.77 -16.36 16.32
C GLY A 51 -17.74 -16.71 15.23
N VAL A 52 -16.89 -15.76 14.85
CA VAL A 52 -15.83 -16.00 13.86
C VAL A 52 -14.85 -17.08 14.35
N ALA A 53 -14.48 -17.09 15.64
CA ALA A 53 -13.60 -18.10 16.18
C ALA A 53 -14.21 -19.51 16.15
N MET A 54 -15.52 -19.66 16.39
CA MET A 54 -16.23 -20.93 16.24
C MET A 54 -16.17 -21.42 14.79
N GLU A 55 -16.43 -20.57 13.79
CA GLU A 55 -16.34 -20.96 12.38
C GLU A 55 -14.91 -21.37 11.97
N VAL A 56 -13.88 -20.73 12.53
CA VAL A 56 -12.48 -21.12 12.32
C VAL A 56 -12.21 -22.52 12.88
N GLN A 57 -12.76 -22.85 14.04
CA GLN A 57 -12.65 -24.19 14.63
C GLN A 57 -13.35 -25.24 13.76
N ASP A 58 -14.57 -24.94 13.30
CA ASP A 58 -15.37 -25.83 12.44
C ASP A 58 -14.74 -26.05 11.06
N SER A 59 -13.89 -25.13 10.61
CA SER A 59 -13.22 -25.21 9.30
C SER A 59 -12.02 -26.16 9.25
N LEU A 60 -11.57 -26.70 10.39
CA LEU A 60 -10.54 -27.75 10.49
C LEU A 60 -9.23 -27.46 9.73
N PHE A 61 -8.73 -26.22 9.80
CA PHE A 61 -7.49 -25.77 9.15
C PHE A 61 -6.19 -26.34 9.77
N SER A 62 -6.22 -27.59 10.22
CA SER A 62 -5.20 -28.26 11.03
C SER A 62 -3.81 -28.37 10.39
N THR A 63 -3.68 -28.21 9.06
CA THR A 63 -2.40 -28.25 8.35
C THR A 63 -1.58 -26.96 8.51
N VAL A 64 -2.21 -25.85 8.83
CA VAL A 64 -1.55 -24.52 8.95
C VAL A 64 -1.84 -23.87 10.29
N LEU A 65 -3.07 -23.98 10.80
CA LEU A 65 -3.49 -23.31 12.02
C LEU A 65 -3.19 -24.17 13.26
N ASP A 66 -2.37 -23.64 14.18
CA ASP A 66 -2.12 -24.24 15.50
C ASP A 66 -3.18 -23.83 16.54
N GLY A 67 -3.82 -22.69 16.34
CA GLY A 67 -4.86 -22.19 17.24
C GLY A 67 -5.44 -20.85 16.80
N VAL A 68 -6.57 -20.50 17.43
CA VAL A 68 -7.21 -19.20 17.30
C VAL A 68 -7.44 -18.61 18.69
N LEU A 69 -7.07 -17.34 18.87
CA LEU A 69 -7.38 -16.53 20.04
C LEU A 69 -8.31 -15.39 19.60
N ALA A 70 -9.56 -15.42 20.01
CA ALA A 70 -10.46 -14.26 19.94
C ALA A 70 -10.38 -13.48 21.26
N THR A 71 -10.09 -12.19 21.19
CA THR A 71 -9.98 -11.36 22.40
C THR A 71 -10.30 -9.90 22.14
N THR A 72 -10.60 -9.17 23.21
CA THR A 72 -10.73 -7.71 23.23
C THR A 72 -9.61 -7.04 24.03
N ASP A 73 -8.66 -7.86 24.52
CA ASP A 73 -7.47 -7.45 25.27
C ASP A 73 -6.27 -7.34 24.32
N GLU A 74 -5.75 -6.12 24.19
CA GLU A 74 -4.62 -5.82 23.32
C GLU A 74 -3.33 -6.50 23.77
N GLY A 75 -3.09 -6.64 25.07
CA GLY A 75 -1.89 -7.33 25.59
C GLY A 75 -1.90 -8.79 25.18
N LYS A 76 -3.04 -9.48 25.33
CA LYS A 76 -3.19 -10.87 24.88
C LYS A 76 -3.07 -11.01 23.37
N ALA A 77 -3.64 -10.08 22.60
CA ALA A 77 -3.54 -10.10 21.15
C ALA A 77 -2.09 -9.89 20.68
N PHE A 78 -1.41 -8.85 21.17
CA PHE A 78 -0.10 -8.45 20.67
C PHE A 78 1.10 -9.17 21.32
N ASP A 79 0.92 -9.97 22.38
CA ASP A 79 2.01 -10.68 23.09
C ASP A 79 2.88 -11.57 22.18
N GLY A 80 4.09 -11.10 21.87
CA GLY A 80 5.02 -11.73 20.93
C GLY A 80 4.49 -11.81 19.50
N ALA A 81 3.62 -10.87 19.09
CA ALA A 81 3.15 -10.80 17.72
C ALA A 81 4.33 -10.57 16.75
N GLN A 82 4.33 -11.32 15.65
CA GLN A 82 5.34 -11.24 14.60
C GLN A 82 4.79 -10.62 13.32
N VAL A 83 3.47 -10.70 13.11
CA VAL A 83 2.76 -10.00 12.05
C VAL A 83 1.50 -9.38 12.63
N ALA A 84 1.23 -8.12 12.29
CA ALA A 84 0.03 -7.41 12.69
C ALA A 84 -0.69 -6.80 11.48
N ILE A 85 -1.96 -7.15 11.31
CA ILE A 85 -2.81 -6.72 10.22
C ILE A 85 -3.91 -5.84 10.81
N LEU A 86 -3.75 -4.52 10.65
CA LEU A 86 -4.58 -3.53 11.32
C LEU A 86 -5.74 -3.09 10.41
N LEU A 87 -6.86 -3.83 10.49
CA LEU A 87 -8.09 -3.54 9.75
C LEU A 87 -9.03 -2.62 10.52
N GLY A 88 -8.98 -2.68 11.85
CA GLY A 88 -9.86 -1.93 12.74
C GLY A 88 -9.64 -0.42 12.63
N GLY A 89 -10.71 0.31 12.35
CA GLY A 89 -10.73 1.77 12.27
C GLY A 89 -12.14 2.31 12.41
N PHE A 90 -12.27 3.61 12.63
CA PHE A 90 -13.55 4.29 12.69
C PHE A 90 -14.03 4.57 11.25
N PRO A 91 -15.19 4.03 10.82
CA PRO A 91 -15.69 4.27 9.47
C PRO A 91 -16.21 5.70 9.35
N ARG A 92 -16.03 6.31 8.17
CA ARG A 92 -16.62 7.62 7.86
C ARG A 92 -18.14 7.53 7.93
N ARG A 93 -18.76 8.44 8.69
CA ARG A 93 -20.22 8.58 8.78
C ARG A 93 -20.72 9.70 7.87
N PRO A 94 -21.98 9.66 7.40
CA PRO A 94 -22.60 10.79 6.71
C PRO A 94 -22.46 12.08 7.54
N GLY A 95 -22.06 13.17 6.90
CA GLY A 95 -21.85 14.47 7.55
C GLY A 95 -20.56 14.64 8.35
N MET A 96 -19.71 13.60 8.45
CA MET A 96 -18.42 13.68 9.13
C MET A 96 -17.39 14.45 8.30
N GLU A 97 -16.77 15.46 8.93
CA GLU A 97 -15.64 16.19 8.37
C GLU A 97 -14.40 15.30 8.24
N ARG A 98 -13.51 15.66 7.32
CA ARG A 98 -12.27 14.90 7.08
C ARG A 98 -11.38 14.88 8.32
N GLY A 99 -11.19 16.04 8.97
CA GLY A 99 -10.36 16.18 10.17
C GLY A 99 -10.84 15.30 11.32
N ASP A 100 -12.15 15.22 11.57
CA ASP A 100 -12.74 14.36 12.60
C ASP A 100 -12.43 12.88 12.38
N LEU A 101 -12.55 12.42 11.13
CA LEU A 101 -12.24 11.04 10.76
C LEU A 101 -10.76 10.73 11.01
N ILE A 102 -9.88 11.65 10.60
CA ILE A 102 -8.44 11.54 10.78
C ILE A 102 -8.12 11.47 12.27
N GLY A 103 -8.62 12.41 13.09
CA GLY A 103 -8.34 12.46 14.53
C GLY A 103 -8.83 11.21 15.29
N LYS A 104 -10.01 10.69 14.94
CA LYS A 104 -10.53 9.44 15.52
C LYS A 104 -9.65 8.24 15.19
N ASN A 105 -9.27 8.07 13.93
CA ASN A 105 -8.43 6.95 13.52
C ASN A 105 -6.99 7.09 14.04
N ALA A 106 -6.45 8.31 14.09
CA ALA A 106 -5.15 8.60 14.69
C ALA A 106 -5.11 8.19 16.18
N SER A 107 -6.18 8.47 16.94
CA SER A 107 -6.29 8.03 18.34
C SER A 107 -6.28 6.49 18.48
N ILE A 108 -6.94 5.78 17.57
CA ILE A 108 -6.91 4.30 17.53
C ILE A 108 -5.49 3.82 17.20
N MET A 109 -4.83 4.41 16.19
CA MET A 109 -3.50 4.01 15.76
C MET A 109 -2.41 4.32 16.78
N LYS A 110 -2.54 5.40 17.55
CA LYS A 110 -1.72 5.66 18.72
C LYS A 110 -1.77 4.48 19.70
N ARG A 111 -2.99 4.06 20.09
CA ARG A 111 -3.18 2.91 21.00
C ARG A 111 -2.62 1.61 20.42
N MET A 112 -2.78 1.38 19.11
CA MET A 112 -2.18 0.22 18.42
C MET A 112 -0.64 0.28 18.43
N GLY A 113 -0.05 1.45 18.18
CA GLY A 113 1.40 1.68 18.29
C GLY A 113 1.91 1.36 19.69
N GLU A 114 1.27 1.90 20.73
CA GLU A 114 1.62 1.63 22.13
C GLU A 114 1.46 0.14 22.51
N ALA A 115 0.53 -0.59 21.88
CA ALA A 115 0.37 -2.03 22.08
C ALA A 115 1.48 -2.83 21.38
N LEU A 116 1.84 -2.46 20.16
CA LEU A 116 2.96 -3.04 19.43
C LEU A 116 4.28 -2.83 20.18
N GLU A 117 4.55 -1.61 20.62
CA GLU A 117 5.76 -1.24 21.39
C GLU A 117 5.91 -2.08 22.66
N ARG A 118 4.80 -2.31 23.38
CA ARG A 118 4.82 -3.02 24.66
C ARG A 118 4.89 -4.54 24.53
N TYR A 119 4.22 -5.11 23.52
CA TYR A 119 3.93 -6.54 23.51
C TYR A 119 4.47 -7.28 22.28
N ALA A 120 4.64 -6.63 21.13
CA ALA A 120 5.05 -7.32 19.91
C ALA A 120 6.56 -7.59 19.88
N CYS A 121 6.98 -8.48 18.98
CA CYS A 121 8.41 -8.68 18.73
C CYS A 121 9.02 -7.42 18.09
N HIS A 122 10.30 -7.14 18.38
CA HIS A 122 11.02 -5.98 17.82
C HIS A 122 11.09 -5.97 16.27
N ASN A 123 10.88 -7.12 15.62
CA ASN A 123 10.86 -7.27 14.16
C ASN A 123 9.46 -7.57 13.61
N CYS A 124 8.40 -7.23 14.34
CA CYS A 124 7.02 -7.44 13.92
C CYS A 124 6.74 -6.73 12.59
N LYS A 125 6.11 -7.40 11.62
CA LYS A 125 5.74 -6.81 10.33
C LYS A 125 4.29 -6.33 10.38
N VAL A 126 4.06 -5.05 10.13
CA VAL A 126 2.77 -4.38 10.33
C VAL A 126 2.21 -3.90 9.00
N VAL A 127 0.95 -4.24 8.73
CA VAL A 127 0.19 -3.73 7.59
C VAL A 127 -1.04 -2.98 8.09
N VAL A 128 -1.12 -1.69 7.79
CA VAL A 128 -2.26 -0.82 8.10
C VAL A 128 -3.20 -0.78 6.91
N VAL A 129 -4.46 -1.12 7.16
CA VAL A 129 -5.54 -1.10 6.14
C VAL A 129 -6.60 -0.05 6.48
N ALA A 130 -6.80 0.22 7.78
CA ALA A 130 -7.72 1.25 8.23
C ALA A 130 -7.34 2.63 7.66
N ASN A 131 -8.34 3.37 7.17
CA ASN A 131 -8.14 4.70 6.58
C ASN A 131 -8.10 5.81 7.64
N PRO A 132 -7.36 6.90 7.42
CA PRO A 132 -6.43 7.16 6.30
C PRO A 132 -5.12 6.36 6.44
N ALA A 133 -4.85 5.41 5.54
CA ALA A 133 -3.86 4.38 5.83
C ALA A 133 -2.41 4.91 5.96
N PRO A 134 -1.90 5.81 5.09
CA PRO A 134 -0.56 6.37 5.26
C PRO A 134 -0.39 7.24 6.51
N THR A 135 -1.37 8.09 6.81
CA THR A 135 -1.36 8.94 8.01
C THR A 135 -1.47 8.09 9.29
N ASN A 136 -2.25 7.00 9.25
CA ASN A 136 -2.31 6.01 10.32
C ASN A 136 -0.97 5.31 10.54
N CYS A 137 -0.22 4.96 9.49
CA CYS A 137 1.15 4.45 9.63
C CYS A 137 2.07 5.46 10.31
N LEU A 138 1.96 6.75 9.95
CA LEU A 138 2.76 7.80 10.56
C LEU A 138 2.53 7.87 12.07
N VAL A 139 1.26 7.98 12.49
CA VAL A 139 0.90 8.02 13.91
C VAL A 139 1.35 6.74 14.62
N LEU A 140 1.07 5.57 14.05
CA LEU A 140 1.48 4.30 14.63
C LEU A 140 3.00 4.21 14.83
N SER A 141 3.79 4.64 13.83
CA SER A 141 5.25 4.62 13.91
C SER A 141 5.81 5.54 15.00
N SER A 142 5.16 6.67 15.26
CA SER A 142 5.53 7.60 16.34
C SER A 142 5.32 7.02 17.74
N HIS A 143 4.39 6.08 17.89
CA HIS A 143 4.07 5.43 19.18
C HIS A 143 4.64 4.01 19.31
N ALA A 144 5.41 3.55 18.32
CA ALA A 144 6.19 2.32 18.34
C ALA A 144 7.64 2.56 17.87
N PRO A 145 8.40 3.45 18.54
CA PRO A 145 9.72 3.87 18.08
C PRO A 145 10.76 2.75 18.06
N SER A 146 10.55 1.67 18.83
CA SER A 146 11.44 0.50 18.81
C SER A 146 11.24 -0.36 17.56
N LEU A 147 10.12 -0.20 16.85
CA LEU A 147 9.85 -0.91 15.61
C LEU A 147 10.45 -0.15 14.42
N PRO A 148 11.30 -0.79 13.59
CA PRO A 148 11.83 -0.14 12.39
C PRO A 148 10.70 0.35 11.49
N ARG A 149 10.72 1.61 11.04
CA ARG A 149 9.69 2.18 10.15
C ARG A 149 9.47 1.35 8.89
N ARG A 150 10.53 0.72 8.37
CA ARG A 150 10.48 -0.22 7.22
C ARG A 150 9.66 -1.49 7.47
N ASN A 151 9.38 -1.83 8.73
CA ASN A 151 8.50 -2.93 9.12
C ASN A 151 7.03 -2.50 9.21
N ILE A 152 6.71 -1.25 8.91
CA ILE A 152 5.35 -0.73 8.87
C ILE A 152 5.04 -0.41 7.40
N SER A 153 3.88 -0.87 6.93
CA SER A 153 3.38 -0.55 5.60
C SER A 153 1.87 -0.26 5.65
N CYS A 154 1.35 0.42 4.65
CA CYS A 154 -0.09 0.52 4.40
C CYS A 154 -0.47 -0.08 3.04
N LEU A 155 -1.74 -0.49 2.95
CA LEU A 155 -2.25 -1.21 1.79
C LEU A 155 -2.59 -0.26 0.64
N SER A 156 -1.74 -0.23 -0.39
CA SER A 156 -2.08 0.28 -1.74
C SER A 156 -2.28 -0.85 -2.77
N ARG A 157 -2.03 -2.09 -2.36
CA ARG A 157 -2.13 -3.29 -3.22
C ARG A 157 -3.52 -3.49 -3.82
N LEU A 158 -4.60 -3.11 -3.13
CA LEU A 158 -5.95 -3.25 -3.70
C LEU A 158 -6.13 -2.36 -4.93
N ASP A 159 -5.60 -1.16 -4.91
CA ASP A 159 -5.69 -0.25 -6.05
C ASP A 159 -4.79 -0.71 -7.20
N HIS A 160 -3.59 -1.21 -6.87
CA HIS A 160 -2.72 -1.91 -7.83
C HIS A 160 -3.44 -3.09 -8.50
N ASP A 161 -4.06 -3.99 -7.73
CA ASP A 161 -4.76 -5.16 -8.25
C ASP A 161 -5.98 -4.78 -9.10
N ARG A 162 -6.69 -3.69 -8.73
CA ARG A 162 -7.79 -3.14 -9.54
C ARG A 162 -7.28 -2.65 -10.89
N MET A 163 -6.18 -1.91 -10.89
CA MET A 163 -5.54 -1.40 -12.10
C MET A 163 -5.10 -2.56 -13.01
N VAL A 164 -4.38 -3.55 -12.47
CA VAL A 164 -3.95 -4.74 -13.21
C VAL A 164 -5.15 -5.50 -13.77
N GLY A 165 -6.22 -5.67 -12.99
CA GLY A 165 -7.45 -6.32 -13.45
C GLY A 165 -8.13 -5.61 -14.62
N MET A 166 -8.18 -4.27 -14.59
CA MET A 166 -8.75 -3.45 -15.66
C MET A 166 -7.88 -3.49 -16.92
N LEU A 167 -6.56 -3.37 -16.77
CA LEU A 167 -5.57 -3.49 -17.85
C LEU A 167 -5.68 -4.85 -18.55
N LEU A 168 -5.70 -5.94 -17.78
CA LEU A 168 -5.87 -7.28 -18.32
C LEU A 168 -7.21 -7.45 -19.04
N HIS A 169 -8.29 -6.90 -18.49
CA HIS A 169 -9.60 -6.97 -19.14
C HIS A 169 -9.56 -6.31 -20.52
N GLU A 170 -9.05 -5.08 -20.60
CA GLU A 170 -8.99 -4.32 -21.84
C GLU A 170 -8.01 -4.94 -22.85
N ALA A 171 -6.81 -5.35 -22.42
CA ALA A 171 -5.86 -6.03 -23.29
C ALA A 171 -6.43 -7.33 -23.87
N ASN A 172 -7.07 -8.16 -23.04
CA ASN A 172 -7.71 -9.39 -23.49
C ASN A 172 -8.86 -9.12 -24.47
N ARG A 173 -9.64 -8.05 -24.25
CA ARG A 173 -10.73 -7.64 -25.16
C ARG A 173 -10.18 -7.21 -26.52
N ARG A 174 -9.09 -6.44 -26.55
CA ARG A 174 -8.43 -5.97 -27.79
C ARG A 174 -7.83 -7.12 -28.59
N LEU A 175 -7.15 -8.04 -27.91
CA LEU A 175 -6.52 -9.20 -28.56
C LEU A 175 -7.54 -10.24 -29.06
N SER A 176 -8.73 -10.28 -28.45
CA SER A 176 -9.83 -11.15 -28.89
C SER A 176 -10.69 -10.57 -30.02
N ALA A 177 -10.48 -9.30 -30.39
CA ALA A 177 -11.29 -8.66 -31.42
C ALA A 177 -11.00 -9.29 -32.80
N PRO A 178 -12.01 -9.59 -33.63
CA PRO A 178 -11.78 -10.10 -34.98
C PRO A 178 -10.94 -9.11 -35.78
N VAL A 179 -9.82 -9.55 -36.36
CA VAL A 179 -9.10 -8.74 -37.33
C VAL A 179 -10.02 -8.55 -38.52
N SER A 180 -10.44 -7.32 -38.80
CA SER A 180 -11.29 -6.98 -39.93
C SER A 180 -10.73 -7.61 -41.21
N ALA A 181 -11.56 -8.43 -41.88
CA ALA A 181 -11.21 -9.19 -43.07
C ALA A 181 -10.71 -8.26 -44.19
N GLY A 182 -9.40 -8.10 -44.31
CA GLY A 182 -8.76 -7.26 -45.33
C GLY A 182 -7.44 -7.82 -45.87
N SER A 183 -6.93 -8.92 -45.34
CA SER A 183 -5.81 -9.66 -45.93
C SER A 183 -6.06 -11.14 -45.75
N GLY A 184 -6.11 -11.85 -46.88
CA GLY A 184 -6.21 -13.30 -46.89
C GLY A 184 -5.01 -13.93 -46.20
N ASP A 185 -5.26 -15.09 -45.60
CA ASP A 185 -4.27 -16.01 -45.04
C ASP A 185 -3.71 -15.72 -43.63
N ALA A 186 -4.57 -15.27 -42.71
CA ALA A 186 -4.31 -15.41 -41.28
C ALA A 186 -5.25 -16.49 -40.70
N GLY A 187 -4.87 -17.76 -40.85
CA GLY A 187 -5.44 -18.84 -40.05
C GLY A 187 -5.44 -18.44 -38.58
N ALA A 188 -6.52 -18.78 -37.87
CA ALA A 188 -6.75 -18.43 -36.48
C ALA A 188 -5.49 -18.67 -35.62
N ARG A 189 -4.66 -17.64 -35.43
CA ARG A 189 -3.57 -17.68 -34.46
C ARG A 189 -4.25 -17.85 -33.11
N GLY A 190 -4.07 -19.00 -32.49
CA GLY A 190 -4.64 -19.32 -31.19
C GLY A 190 -4.13 -18.30 -30.18
N TRP A 191 -4.94 -17.29 -29.89
CA TRP A 191 -4.59 -16.28 -28.92
C TRP A 191 -4.70 -16.85 -27.51
N ARG A 192 -3.64 -16.69 -26.69
CA ARG A 192 -3.64 -17.05 -25.28
C ARG A 192 -4.14 -15.87 -24.45
N ARG A 193 -5.14 -16.13 -23.60
CA ARG A 193 -5.63 -15.16 -22.61
C ARG A 193 -4.52 -14.77 -21.63
N LEU A 194 -4.28 -13.48 -21.49
CA LEU A 194 -3.33 -12.89 -20.54
C LEU A 194 -3.89 -13.00 -19.11
N GLY A 195 -3.02 -13.34 -18.17
CA GLY A 195 -3.27 -13.37 -16.73
C GLY A 195 -2.27 -12.52 -15.93
N PRO A 196 -2.34 -12.54 -14.58
CA PRO A 196 -1.50 -11.69 -13.74
C PRO A 196 0.01 -11.86 -13.95
N ALA A 197 0.48 -13.07 -14.29
CA ALA A 197 1.89 -13.32 -14.59
C ALA A 197 2.37 -12.70 -15.92
N ASP A 198 1.43 -12.25 -16.77
CA ASP A 198 1.70 -11.65 -18.08
C ASP A 198 1.64 -10.12 -18.04
N VAL A 199 1.66 -9.51 -16.84
CA VAL A 199 1.68 -8.05 -16.65
C VAL A 199 2.82 -7.67 -15.73
N ARG A 200 3.52 -6.59 -16.06
CA ARG A 200 4.48 -5.94 -15.17
C ARG A 200 4.43 -4.43 -15.35
N GLY A 201 5.08 -3.70 -14.44
CA GLY A 201 5.23 -2.24 -14.57
C GLY A 201 4.04 -1.42 -14.06
N ALA A 202 2.98 -2.06 -13.56
CA ALA A 202 1.86 -1.34 -12.94
C ALA A 202 2.28 -0.71 -11.60
N CYS A 203 1.93 0.54 -11.37
CA CYS A 203 2.19 1.23 -10.12
C CYS A 203 1.02 2.12 -9.71
N VAL A 204 0.76 2.21 -8.42
CA VAL A 204 -0.08 3.25 -7.82
C VAL A 204 0.79 4.04 -6.84
N TRP A 205 0.94 5.33 -7.07
CA TRP A 205 1.73 6.23 -6.22
C TRP A 205 0.85 7.03 -5.25
N GLY A 206 1.47 7.61 -4.22
CA GLY A 206 0.83 8.61 -3.38
C GLY A 206 0.01 8.05 -2.22
N ASN A 207 -1.02 8.80 -1.82
CA ASN A 207 -1.93 8.45 -0.73
C ASN A 207 -2.89 7.30 -1.12
N HIS A 208 -3.38 6.54 -0.14
CA HIS A 208 -4.53 5.64 -0.34
C HIS A 208 -5.84 6.43 -0.21
N SER A 209 -6.12 7.27 -1.21
CA SER A 209 -7.28 8.17 -1.26
C SER A 209 -7.74 8.40 -2.71
N ASN A 210 -8.56 9.43 -2.96
CA ASN A 210 -8.86 9.86 -4.32
C ASN A 210 -7.68 10.58 -5.00
N SER A 211 -6.66 11.02 -4.26
CA SER A 211 -5.46 11.62 -4.82
C SER A 211 -4.42 10.61 -5.29
N GLN A 212 -4.65 9.30 -5.06
CA GLN A 212 -3.77 8.24 -5.55
C GLN A 212 -3.50 8.39 -7.05
N VAL A 213 -2.33 7.94 -7.50
CA VAL A 213 -1.89 8.09 -8.89
C VAL A 213 -1.65 6.72 -9.51
N PRO A 214 -2.68 6.09 -10.11
CA PRO A 214 -2.51 4.90 -10.95
C PRO A 214 -1.71 5.26 -12.20
N ASP A 215 -0.57 4.63 -12.39
CA ASP A 215 0.41 4.96 -13.42
C ASP A 215 0.66 3.75 -14.32
N ALA A 216 0.21 3.87 -15.57
CA ALA A 216 0.34 2.83 -16.59
C ALA A 216 1.55 3.00 -17.51
N SER A 217 2.40 4.01 -17.26
CA SER A 217 3.47 4.41 -18.19
C SER A 217 4.55 3.34 -18.41
N ALA A 218 4.82 2.53 -17.38
CA ALA A 218 5.77 1.43 -17.43
C ALA A 218 5.11 0.07 -17.71
N VAL A 219 3.79 0.01 -17.94
CA VAL A 219 3.07 -1.27 -18.05
C VAL A 219 3.42 -1.97 -19.35
N GLU A 220 3.75 -3.26 -19.24
CA GLU A 220 3.97 -4.16 -20.36
C GLU A 220 3.19 -5.46 -20.20
N PHE A 221 2.81 -6.06 -21.33
CA PHE A 221 2.17 -7.37 -21.41
C PHE A 221 3.10 -8.41 -22.04
N LEU A 222 3.12 -9.63 -21.51
CA LEU A 222 3.85 -10.75 -22.11
C LEU A 222 3.02 -11.37 -23.26
N ILE A 223 3.42 -11.09 -24.50
CA ILE A 223 2.74 -11.58 -25.72
C ILE A 223 3.77 -12.32 -26.57
N ASP A 224 3.47 -13.56 -26.94
CA ASP A 224 4.32 -14.40 -27.78
C ASP A 224 5.80 -14.45 -27.31
N GLY A 225 6.00 -14.50 -25.99
CA GLY A 225 7.32 -14.56 -25.35
C GLY A 225 8.07 -13.23 -25.24
N SER A 226 7.46 -12.12 -25.66
CA SER A 226 8.05 -10.78 -25.60
C SER A 226 7.21 -9.84 -24.73
N TRP A 227 7.86 -8.97 -23.96
CA TRP A 227 7.19 -7.90 -23.23
C TRP A 227 6.88 -6.76 -24.19
N VAL A 228 5.61 -6.39 -24.29
CA VAL A 228 5.08 -5.39 -25.22
C VAL A 228 4.43 -4.26 -24.40
N PRO A 229 4.76 -2.97 -24.65
CA PRO A 229 4.14 -1.85 -23.96
C PRO A 229 2.61 -1.88 -24.04
N ALA A 230 1.94 -1.57 -22.92
CA ALA A 230 0.49 -1.59 -22.82
C ALA A 230 -0.19 -0.71 -23.87
N VAL A 231 0.39 0.46 -24.16
CA VAL A 231 -0.10 1.39 -25.19
C VAL A 231 -0.12 0.77 -26.59
N SER A 232 0.81 -0.14 -26.91
CA SER A 232 0.86 -0.83 -28.20
C SER A 232 -0.20 -1.91 -28.33
N VAL A 233 -0.66 -2.47 -27.21
CA VAL A 233 -1.69 -3.52 -27.17
C VAL A 233 -3.10 -2.92 -27.09
N ILE A 234 -3.27 -1.92 -26.24
CA ILE A 234 -4.56 -1.29 -25.97
C ILE A 234 -4.88 -0.24 -27.04
N GLY A 235 -3.87 0.49 -27.54
CA GLY A 235 -4.03 1.47 -28.61
C GLY A 235 -4.78 2.74 -28.21
N ASP A 236 -5.06 2.94 -26.92
CA ASP A 236 -5.77 4.10 -26.38
C ASP A 236 -4.92 4.79 -25.31
N SER A 237 -4.07 5.72 -25.74
CA SER A 237 -3.19 6.49 -24.85
C SER A 237 -3.98 7.46 -23.96
N GLY A 238 -5.19 7.85 -24.36
CA GLY A 238 -6.05 8.72 -23.56
C GLY A 238 -6.63 7.95 -22.38
N TRP A 239 -7.16 6.75 -22.62
CA TRP A 239 -7.66 5.88 -21.55
C TRP A 239 -6.56 5.44 -20.58
N LEU A 240 -5.32 5.24 -21.06
CA LEU A 240 -4.17 4.92 -20.21
C LEU A 240 -3.58 6.12 -19.46
N ASP A 241 -4.14 7.33 -19.65
CA ASP A 241 -3.65 8.58 -19.06
C ASP A 241 -2.19 8.89 -19.47
N LEU A 242 -1.78 8.50 -20.68
CA LEU A 242 -0.42 8.70 -21.21
C LEU A 242 -0.31 9.89 -22.17
N SER A 243 -1.43 10.47 -22.62
CA SER A 243 -1.39 11.62 -23.53
C SER A 243 -1.16 12.93 -22.78
N THR A 244 -0.17 13.71 -23.22
CA THR A 244 0.10 15.08 -22.73
C THR A 244 -0.88 16.12 -23.26
N SER A 245 -1.78 15.74 -24.16
CA SER A 245 -2.78 16.62 -24.75
C SER A 245 -3.96 16.78 -23.79
N THR A 246 -4.32 18.02 -23.47
CA THR A 246 -5.60 18.36 -22.81
C THR A 246 -6.74 17.60 -23.50
N PRO A 247 -7.68 16.96 -22.76
CA PRO A 247 -8.69 16.13 -23.38
C PRO A 247 -9.55 16.96 -24.35
N GLN A 248 -9.34 16.73 -25.65
CA GLN A 248 -10.23 17.23 -26.69
C GLN A 248 -11.46 16.34 -26.71
N GLY A 249 -12.50 16.75 -25.98
CA GLY A 249 -13.89 16.33 -26.20
C GLY A 249 -14.12 14.84 -26.41
N GLY A 250 -13.86 14.03 -25.38
CA GLY A 250 -14.38 12.67 -25.30
C GLY A 250 -15.89 12.69 -24.99
N ARG A 251 -16.69 11.92 -25.73
CA ARG A 251 -18.12 11.75 -25.46
C ARG A 251 -18.33 11.28 -24.02
N VAL A 252 -19.07 12.08 -23.25
CA VAL A 252 -19.62 11.65 -21.96
C VAL A 252 -20.88 10.83 -22.25
N LEU A 253 -20.77 9.51 -22.11
CA LEU A 253 -21.93 8.66 -21.90
C LEU A 253 -22.08 8.48 -20.39
N GLU A 254 -23.27 8.78 -19.85
CA GLU A 254 -23.57 8.63 -18.43
C GLU A 254 -23.22 7.19 -17.97
N GLY A 255 -22.21 7.05 -17.12
CA GLY A 255 -21.76 5.77 -16.57
C GLY A 255 -20.45 5.21 -17.16
N GLU A 256 -19.85 5.84 -18.17
CA GLU A 256 -18.51 5.49 -18.66
C GLU A 256 -17.41 6.31 -17.95
N VAL A 257 -16.40 5.63 -17.43
CA VAL A 257 -15.26 6.26 -16.77
C VAL A 257 -14.28 6.78 -17.83
N SER A 258 -13.79 8.01 -17.69
CA SER A 258 -13.06 8.71 -18.75
C SER A 258 -11.61 8.21 -18.97
N GLY A 259 -11.03 7.53 -17.97
CA GLY A 259 -9.68 6.97 -18.02
C GLY A 259 -9.42 5.92 -16.93
N LEU A 260 -8.31 5.20 -17.04
CA LEU A 260 -7.92 4.13 -16.13
C LEU A 260 -7.75 4.65 -14.70
N ALA A 261 -7.11 5.81 -14.50
CA ALA A 261 -6.88 6.36 -13.17
C ALA A 261 -8.20 6.68 -12.45
N GLU A 262 -9.17 7.29 -13.16
CA GLU A 262 -10.50 7.55 -12.63
C GLU A 262 -11.24 6.24 -12.32
N ALA A 263 -11.10 5.21 -13.16
CA ALA A 263 -11.76 3.92 -12.97
C ALA A 263 -11.25 3.21 -11.71
N VAL A 264 -9.93 3.26 -11.47
CA VAL A 264 -9.31 2.71 -10.25
C VAL A 264 -9.81 3.46 -9.02
N ARG A 265 -9.76 4.80 -9.01
CA ARG A 265 -10.24 5.65 -7.92
C ARG A 265 -11.73 5.39 -7.60
N GLY A 266 -12.57 5.28 -8.63
CA GLY A 266 -14.01 5.06 -8.51
C GLY A 266 -14.42 3.61 -8.19
N ARG A 267 -13.51 2.63 -8.28
CA ARG A 267 -13.87 1.21 -8.21
C ARG A 267 -14.50 0.79 -6.89
N GLY A 268 -14.05 1.37 -5.77
CA GLY A 268 -14.64 1.11 -4.46
C GLY A 268 -16.11 1.50 -4.39
N ALA A 269 -16.46 2.69 -4.89
CA ALA A 269 -17.83 3.18 -4.94
C ALA A 269 -18.69 2.36 -5.91
N ALA A 270 -18.14 1.96 -7.06
CA ALA A 270 -18.84 1.09 -8.02
C ALA A 270 -19.21 -0.27 -7.40
N VAL A 271 -18.28 -0.90 -6.69
CA VAL A 271 -18.55 -2.17 -5.99
C VAL A 271 -19.59 -1.98 -4.88
N LEU A 272 -19.49 -0.91 -4.09
CA LEU A 272 -20.48 -0.60 -3.06
C LEU A 272 -21.88 -0.37 -3.66
N GLY A 273 -21.96 0.37 -4.77
CA GLY A 273 -23.20 0.63 -5.49
C GLY A 273 -23.88 -0.65 -5.98
N ALA A 274 -23.08 -1.58 -6.53
CA ALA A 274 -23.56 -2.85 -7.09
C ALA A 274 -23.90 -3.90 -6.01
N ARG A 275 -23.05 -4.08 -4.99
CA ARG A 275 -23.21 -5.12 -3.97
C ARG A 275 -23.98 -4.67 -2.72
N LYS A 276 -24.14 -3.36 -2.52
CA LYS A 276 -24.59 -2.74 -1.25
C LYS A 276 -23.72 -3.09 -0.04
N LEU A 277 -22.54 -3.68 -0.28
CA LEU A 277 -21.55 -4.09 0.71
C LEU A 277 -20.17 -3.65 0.24
N SER A 278 -19.26 -3.47 1.19
CA SER A 278 -17.87 -3.13 0.88
C SER A 278 -17.18 -4.24 0.08
N SER A 279 -16.07 -3.88 -0.57
CA SER A 279 -15.26 -4.78 -1.40
C SER A 279 -14.37 -5.73 -0.58
N ALA A 280 -14.93 -6.33 0.48
CA ALA A 280 -14.21 -7.10 1.50
C ALA A 280 -13.37 -8.26 0.93
N MET A 281 -13.94 -9.04 0.00
CA MET A 281 -13.25 -10.17 -0.64
C MET A 281 -11.98 -9.72 -1.38
N SER A 282 -12.08 -8.70 -2.23
CA SER A 282 -10.92 -8.19 -2.97
C SER A 282 -9.91 -7.50 -2.06
N ALA A 283 -10.37 -6.81 -0.99
CA ALA A 283 -9.47 -6.22 0.00
C ALA A 283 -8.67 -7.31 0.75
N ALA A 284 -9.34 -8.38 1.19
CA ALA A 284 -8.68 -9.52 1.81
C ALA A 284 -7.66 -10.20 0.88
N ASN A 285 -8.00 -10.36 -0.41
CA ASN A 285 -7.07 -10.89 -1.40
C ASN A 285 -5.85 -9.98 -1.59
N ALA A 286 -6.05 -8.65 -1.63
CA ALA A 286 -4.96 -7.70 -1.75
C ALA A 286 -4.04 -7.71 -0.51
N ILE A 287 -4.61 -7.84 0.70
CA ILE A 287 -3.83 -8.01 1.94
C ILE A 287 -3.02 -9.30 1.90
N ALA A 288 -3.63 -10.39 1.46
CA ALA A 288 -2.95 -11.68 1.30
C ALA A 288 -1.78 -11.58 0.30
N GLY A 289 -2.00 -10.96 -0.86
CA GLY A 289 -0.95 -10.71 -1.85
C GLY A 289 0.18 -9.83 -1.31
N HIS A 290 -0.15 -8.72 -0.63
CA HIS A 290 0.81 -7.81 -0.02
C HIS A 290 1.73 -8.54 0.99
N LEU A 291 1.13 -9.32 1.88
CA LEU A 291 1.87 -10.09 2.88
C LEU A 291 2.64 -11.25 2.24
N SER A 292 2.09 -11.92 1.24
CA SER A 292 2.77 -13.02 0.55
C SER A 292 4.01 -12.53 -0.18
N ASP A 293 3.90 -11.45 -0.97
CA ASP A 293 5.06 -10.91 -1.68
C ASP A 293 6.15 -10.46 -0.69
N TRP A 294 5.74 -9.88 0.45
CA TRP A 294 6.67 -9.39 1.45
C TRP A 294 7.30 -10.47 2.33
N LEU A 295 6.54 -11.49 2.74
CA LEU A 295 6.89 -12.38 3.86
C LEU A 295 6.97 -13.87 3.48
N ALA A 296 6.49 -14.26 2.30
CA ALA A 296 6.55 -15.64 1.84
C ALA A 296 7.63 -15.79 0.76
N PRO A 297 8.58 -16.72 0.92
CA PRO A 297 9.51 -17.04 -0.14
C PRO A 297 8.75 -17.50 -1.38
N ALA A 298 9.05 -16.91 -2.53
CA ALA A 298 8.42 -17.31 -3.78
C ALA A 298 8.70 -18.79 -4.07
N ALA A 299 7.66 -19.58 -4.33
CA ALA A 299 7.80 -21.00 -4.69
C ALA A 299 8.62 -21.18 -5.99
N VAL A 300 8.60 -20.16 -6.85
CA VAL A 300 9.44 -20.03 -8.05
C VAL A 300 10.11 -18.66 -7.97
N SER A 301 11.43 -18.63 -7.86
CA SER A 301 12.19 -17.37 -7.90
C SER A 301 12.17 -16.82 -9.32
N VAL A 302 11.41 -15.75 -9.54
CA VAL A 302 11.54 -14.89 -10.72
C VAL A 302 12.46 -13.75 -10.32
N SER A 303 13.56 -13.56 -11.04
CA SER A 303 14.56 -12.53 -10.74
C SER A 303 14.65 -11.51 -11.88
N PRO A 304 14.43 -10.20 -11.61
CA PRO A 304 13.88 -9.65 -10.37
C PRO A 304 12.39 -10.01 -10.20
N SER A 305 11.91 -10.05 -8.95
CA SER A 305 10.48 -10.17 -8.68
C SER A 305 9.74 -8.96 -9.28
N PRO A 306 8.54 -9.12 -9.84
CA PRO A 306 7.78 -7.99 -10.37
C PRO A 306 7.52 -6.98 -9.25
N ALA A 307 7.73 -5.70 -9.54
CA ALA A 307 7.46 -4.64 -8.57
C ALA A 307 5.96 -4.55 -8.29
N VAL A 308 5.62 -4.31 -7.03
CA VAL A 308 4.24 -4.12 -6.55
C VAL A 308 4.12 -2.77 -5.86
N SER A 309 2.90 -2.26 -5.74
CA SER A 309 2.66 -1.02 -5.00
C SER A 309 2.47 -1.31 -3.51
N MET A 310 3.31 -0.69 -2.68
CA MET A 310 3.21 -0.74 -1.23
C MET A 310 3.31 0.67 -0.65
N GLY A 311 2.43 0.99 0.30
CA GLY A 311 2.56 2.18 1.13
C GLY A 311 3.68 1.96 2.15
N VAL A 312 4.80 2.66 2.01
CA VAL A 312 5.98 2.51 2.86
C VAL A 312 6.51 3.86 3.29
N ALA A 313 7.43 3.88 4.24
CA ALA A 313 8.11 5.09 4.66
C ALA A 313 8.85 5.73 3.46
N SER A 314 8.73 7.05 3.30
CA SER A 314 9.37 7.78 2.20
C SER A 314 10.87 8.05 2.42
N ASP A 315 11.41 7.70 3.57
CA ASP A 315 12.80 7.96 3.92
C ASP A 315 13.77 7.26 2.92
N GLY A 316 14.69 8.01 2.32
CA GLY A 316 15.66 7.49 1.34
C GLY A 316 15.11 7.08 -0.04
N ASN A 317 13.88 7.48 -0.39
CA ASN A 317 13.31 7.13 -1.70
C ASN A 317 14.02 7.88 -2.87
N PRO A 318 14.14 7.24 -4.06
CA PRO A 318 14.80 7.83 -5.23
C PRO A 318 13.87 8.72 -6.09
N PHE A 319 12.59 8.88 -5.70
CA PHE A 319 11.54 9.46 -6.55
C PHE A 319 11.18 10.90 -6.16
N GLY A 320 11.99 11.55 -5.31
CA GLY A 320 11.79 12.95 -4.91
C GLY A 320 10.65 13.17 -3.92
N VAL A 321 10.02 12.11 -3.39
CA VAL A 321 8.99 12.27 -2.36
C VAL A 321 9.66 12.74 -1.05
N PRO A 322 9.10 13.73 -0.35
CA PRO A 322 9.67 14.21 0.91
C PRO A 322 9.74 13.12 1.99
N GLU A 323 10.83 13.08 2.75
CA GLU A 323 11.03 12.16 3.86
C GLU A 323 10.04 12.39 5.03
N GLY A 324 9.96 11.42 5.94
CA GLY A 324 9.09 11.49 7.11
C GLY A 324 7.60 11.38 6.80
N LEU A 325 7.24 10.81 5.65
CA LEU A 325 5.87 10.45 5.26
C LEU A 325 5.75 8.93 5.12
N PHE A 326 4.52 8.45 4.99
CA PHE A 326 4.22 7.17 4.35
C PHE A 326 3.55 7.49 3.01
N CYS A 327 3.97 6.80 1.96
CA CYS A 327 3.50 7.02 0.59
C CYS A 327 3.57 5.69 -0.18
N SER A 328 2.68 5.49 -1.15
CA SER A 328 2.74 4.34 -2.04
C SER A 328 3.85 4.51 -3.08
N PHE A 329 4.68 3.48 -3.21
CA PHE A 329 5.77 3.39 -4.17
C PHE A 329 5.78 2.02 -4.86
N PRO A 330 6.41 1.90 -6.04
CA PRO A 330 6.76 0.60 -6.58
C PRO A 330 7.95 0.05 -5.78
N VAL A 331 7.80 -1.17 -5.28
CA VAL A 331 8.84 -1.85 -4.49
C VAL A 331 9.01 -3.29 -4.97
N HIS A 332 10.24 -3.79 -4.84
CA HIS A 332 10.55 -5.21 -4.92
C HIS A 332 10.51 -5.80 -3.51
N CYS A 333 9.82 -6.92 -3.36
CA CYS A 333 9.81 -7.69 -2.12
C CYS A 333 10.67 -8.95 -2.27
N GLY A 334 11.45 -9.25 -1.23
CA GLY A 334 12.34 -10.42 -1.19
C GLY A 334 11.66 -11.71 -0.74
N GLY A 335 10.45 -11.64 -0.16
CA GLY A 335 9.78 -12.77 0.47
C GLY A 335 10.41 -13.20 1.81
N ASP A 336 11.31 -12.38 2.35
CA ASP A 336 12.08 -12.59 3.60
C ASP A 336 11.78 -11.50 4.66
N GLY A 337 10.78 -10.66 4.40
CA GLY A 337 10.48 -9.49 5.21
C GLY A 337 11.20 -8.23 4.77
N GLU A 338 12.01 -8.28 3.72
CA GLU A 338 12.73 -7.12 3.20
C GLU A 338 12.07 -6.62 1.91
N TRP A 339 12.15 -5.31 1.70
CA TRP A 339 11.72 -4.65 0.48
C TRP A 339 12.70 -3.54 0.11
N ALA A 340 12.73 -3.19 -1.17
CA ALA A 340 13.51 -2.09 -1.72
C ALA A 340 12.71 -1.33 -2.78
N PHE A 341 12.98 -0.05 -2.95
CA PHE A 341 12.36 0.75 -4.02
C PHE A 341 12.73 0.19 -5.40
N ALA A 342 11.76 0.16 -6.31
CA ALA A 342 12.00 -0.26 -7.69
C ALA A 342 12.52 0.94 -8.53
N GLU A 343 13.83 1.21 -8.45
CA GLU A 343 14.46 2.41 -9.03
C GLU A 343 14.30 2.56 -10.55
N GLY A 344 13.92 1.50 -11.27
CA GLY A 344 13.74 1.51 -12.73
C GLY A 344 12.52 2.32 -13.23
N TYR A 345 11.64 2.75 -12.33
CA TYR A 345 10.45 3.54 -12.70
C TYR A 345 10.84 4.99 -12.99
N ARG A 346 10.32 5.51 -14.10
CA ARG A 346 10.39 6.94 -14.44
C ARG A 346 9.02 7.54 -14.24
N LEU A 347 8.96 8.75 -13.69
CA LEU A 347 7.73 9.52 -13.56
C LEU A 347 7.59 10.41 -14.80
N PRO A 348 6.60 10.18 -15.69
CA PRO A 348 6.20 11.17 -16.67
C PRO A 348 5.78 12.48 -15.98
N GLU A 349 5.91 13.62 -16.66
CA GLU A 349 5.60 14.95 -16.11
C GLU A 349 4.17 15.04 -15.51
N GLU A 350 3.18 14.43 -16.16
CA GLU A 350 1.81 14.40 -15.65
C GLU A 350 1.67 13.55 -14.39
N THR A 351 2.34 12.39 -14.34
CA THR A 351 2.37 11.54 -13.14
C THR A 351 3.06 12.26 -11.98
N GLU A 352 4.16 12.97 -12.25
CA GLU A 352 4.87 13.78 -11.26
C GLU A 352 3.95 14.88 -10.69
N ARG A 353 3.24 15.61 -11.56
CA ARG A 353 2.26 16.64 -11.17
C ARG A 353 1.13 16.08 -10.29
N GLN A 354 0.58 14.92 -10.64
CA GLN A 354 -0.46 14.27 -9.84
C GLN A 354 0.10 13.77 -8.50
N LEU A 355 1.34 13.26 -8.50
CA LEU A 355 2.02 12.81 -7.29
C LEU A 355 2.28 13.98 -6.34
N GLU A 356 2.68 15.15 -6.84
CA GLU A 356 2.81 16.36 -6.03
C GLU A 356 1.51 16.74 -5.32
N ALA A 357 0.37 16.66 -6.02
CA ALA A 357 -0.94 16.90 -5.42
C ALA A 357 -1.28 15.88 -4.32
N SER A 358 -0.94 14.60 -4.55
CA SER A 358 -1.10 13.55 -3.54
C SER A 358 -0.19 13.75 -2.32
N ILE A 359 1.05 14.20 -2.53
CA ILE A 359 1.99 14.56 -1.46
C ILE A 359 1.50 15.76 -0.66
N ALA A 360 0.92 16.76 -1.32
CA ALA A 360 0.31 17.91 -0.65
C ALA A 360 -0.80 17.46 0.30
N GLU A 361 -1.67 16.54 -0.15
CA GLU A 361 -2.70 15.94 0.70
C GLU A 361 -2.09 15.17 1.89
N LEU A 362 -1.05 14.36 1.68
CA LEU A 362 -0.36 13.65 2.77
C LEU A 362 0.24 14.61 3.81
N ARG A 363 0.79 15.74 3.36
CA ARG A 363 1.32 16.80 4.24
C ARG A 363 0.22 17.51 5.02
N GLU A 364 -0.93 17.74 4.40
CA GLU A 364 -2.11 18.29 5.07
C GLU A 364 -2.64 17.31 6.13
N GLU A 365 -2.76 16.03 5.82
CA GLU A 365 -3.17 15.03 6.83
C GLU A 365 -2.17 14.91 7.97
N LYS A 366 -0.85 14.99 7.67
CA LYS A 366 0.21 15.03 8.69
C LYS A 366 0.08 16.25 9.61
N SER A 367 -0.30 17.42 9.08
CA SER A 367 -0.46 18.62 9.91
C SER A 367 -1.63 18.50 10.88
N ILE A 368 -2.73 17.87 10.45
CA ILE A 368 -3.92 17.58 11.28
C ILE A 368 -3.57 16.70 12.49
N VAL A 369 -2.63 15.76 12.34
CA VAL A 369 -2.23 14.84 13.43
C VAL A 369 -0.95 15.26 14.14
N SER A 370 -0.40 16.43 13.85
CA SER A 370 0.93 16.88 14.32
C SER A 370 1.09 16.80 15.84
N GLU A 371 0.09 17.23 16.60
CA GLU A 371 0.07 17.16 18.08
C GLU A 371 0.11 15.72 18.61
N MET A 372 -0.25 14.73 17.79
CA MET A 372 -0.24 13.31 18.15
C MET A 372 1.07 12.60 17.81
N LEU A 373 1.99 13.21 17.06
CA LEU A 373 3.20 12.54 16.55
C LEU A 373 4.35 12.43 17.56
N GLY A 374 4.23 13.06 18.74
CA GLY A 374 5.28 13.08 19.77
C GLY A 374 6.56 13.80 19.32
N ASP A 375 7.41 14.19 20.28
CA ASP A 375 8.62 14.99 20.02
C ASP A 375 9.68 14.27 19.14
N GLY A 376 9.53 12.96 18.91
CA GLY A 376 10.44 12.14 18.10
C GLY A 376 10.32 12.34 16.58
N ALA A 377 9.25 12.97 16.08
CA ALA A 377 9.05 13.20 14.65
C ALA A 377 9.74 14.48 14.13
N ALA A 378 10.25 15.34 15.02
CA ALA A 378 10.86 16.64 14.67
C ALA A 378 12.39 16.56 14.42
N ALA A 379 13.05 15.47 14.77
CA ALA A 379 14.52 15.40 14.87
C ALA A 379 15.22 14.56 13.79
N GLY A 380 14.60 14.35 12.63
CA GLY A 380 15.19 13.60 11.50
C GLY A 380 16.04 14.42 10.53
N GLY A 381 16.08 15.75 10.67
CA GLY A 381 16.94 16.61 9.85
C GLY A 381 18.33 16.72 10.46
N SER A 382 19.27 15.86 10.09
CA SER A 382 20.69 16.12 10.36
C SER A 382 21.11 17.37 9.56
N PRO A 383 21.66 18.42 10.20
CA PRO A 383 22.30 19.48 9.45
C PRO A 383 23.67 18.96 9.00
N THR A 384 23.79 18.60 7.73
CA THR A 384 25.10 18.50 7.09
C THR A 384 25.74 19.88 7.10
N SER A 385 26.56 20.17 8.11
CA SER A 385 27.40 21.36 8.14
C SER A 385 28.61 21.13 7.24
N SER A 386 28.51 21.58 6.00
CA SER A 386 29.67 21.79 5.14
C SER A 386 30.39 23.06 5.59
N PHE A 387 31.29 22.95 6.56
CA PHE A 387 32.29 23.99 6.80
C PHE A 387 33.61 23.60 6.11
N ILE A 388 33.79 24.14 4.91
CA ILE A 388 35.12 24.29 4.31
C ILE A 388 35.82 25.40 5.09
N ALA A 389 36.82 25.02 5.88
CA ALA A 389 37.69 25.97 6.57
C ALA A 389 38.64 26.62 5.55
N SER A 390 38.41 27.89 5.23
CA SER A 390 39.38 28.75 4.54
C SER A 390 40.18 29.52 5.59
N SER A 391 41.45 29.16 5.74
CA SER A 391 42.44 29.84 6.57
C SER A 391 42.87 31.17 5.95
N VAL A 392 42.60 32.29 6.62
CA VAL A 392 43.28 33.58 6.40
C VAL A 392 43.80 34.06 7.75
N ALA A 393 45.12 34.23 7.84
CA ALA A 393 45.84 34.66 9.03
C ALA A 393 45.65 36.17 9.30
N PRO A 394 45.57 36.62 10.57
CA PRO A 394 45.58 38.04 10.89
C PRO A 394 47.01 38.55 11.10
N GLY A 395 47.33 39.65 10.42
CA GLY A 395 48.55 40.43 10.61
C GLY A 395 48.52 41.28 11.90
N HIS A 396 49.73 41.51 12.43
CA HIS A 396 50.05 42.24 13.66
C HIS A 396 49.48 43.67 13.75
N PRO A 397 49.27 44.20 14.98
CA PRO A 397 48.90 45.58 15.23
C PRO A 397 50.13 46.48 15.42
N SER A 398 50.04 47.75 15.00
CA SER A 398 50.94 48.81 15.46
C SER A 398 50.24 50.17 15.46
N ALA A 399 50.53 50.92 16.54
CA ALA A 399 50.41 52.36 16.75
C ALA A 399 49.03 52.98 17.08
N ALA A 400 48.92 53.39 18.34
CA ALA A 400 48.04 54.44 18.88
C ALA A 400 48.65 55.85 18.63
N PRO A 401 48.22 56.95 19.30
CA PRO A 401 46.88 57.55 19.49
C PRO A 401 46.87 59.08 19.24
N VAL A 402 45.73 59.72 18.93
CA VAL A 402 45.44 61.17 19.22
C VAL A 402 43.91 61.37 19.15
N SER A 403 43.18 61.57 20.27
CA SER A 403 42.70 62.82 20.91
C SER A 403 41.77 63.75 20.09
N SER A 404 40.68 64.14 20.77
CA SER A 404 39.83 65.35 20.67
C SER A 404 39.07 65.54 19.35
N LEU A 405 37.73 65.45 19.33
CA LEU A 405 36.73 66.40 19.86
C LEU A 405 35.34 65.77 19.81
#